data_AF-A0A091C730-F1
#
_entry.id   AF-A0A091C730-F1
#
_cell.length_a   1.000
_cell.length_b   1.000
_cell.length_c   1.000
_cell.angle_alpha   90.00
_cell.angle_beta   90.00
_cell.angle_gamma   90.00
#
_symmetry.space_group_name_H-M   'P 1'
#
loop_
_entity.id
_entity.type
_entity.pdbx_description
1 polymer ?
#
loop_
_entity_poly.entity_id
_entity_poly.type
_entity_poly.pdbx_seq_one_letter_code
_entity_poly.pdbx_strand_id
1 'polypeptide(L)'
;MAVTDDYFDHGASGSGDWFAETEDGEIQVQQQLPQEDLPGYNAYDIHAIRGVVFYISQSETVGYDEEPKEEHGGAGGERDYGRVADLDYPIHKYLLGDNGVVYELIGSVDEIRAYQDGFGLYGDDGQEKEIEPEFTFKVSDDADAQEAWRQILENY
;
A
#
# COMPACT_ATOMS: atom_id res chain seq x y z
N MET A 1 -12.45 -0.49 14.81
CA MET A 1 -11.55 -0.88 13.71
C MET A 1 -10.13 -0.77 14.23
N ALA A 2 -9.31 -1.77 13.93
CA ALA A 2 -7.87 -1.70 14.10
C ALA A 2 -7.25 -0.95 12.93
N VAL A 3 -6.07 -0.35 13.13
CA VAL A 3 -5.25 0.27 12.11
C VAL A 3 -3.79 -0.12 12.32
N THR A 4 -3.11 -0.51 11.26
CA THR A 4 -1.67 -0.81 11.29
C THR A 4 -0.93 0.03 10.25
N ASP A 5 0.31 0.40 10.56
CA ASP A 5 1.26 1.02 9.63
C ASP A 5 2.14 -0.01 8.94
N ASP A 6 1.96 -1.31 9.22
CA ASP A 6 2.62 -2.40 8.49
C ASP A 6 1.92 -2.60 7.14
N TYR A 7 2.13 -1.63 6.26
CA TYR A 7 1.65 -1.54 4.89
C TYR A 7 2.72 -2.03 3.92
N PHE A 8 2.34 -2.34 2.69
CA PHE A 8 3.30 -2.68 1.65
C PHE A 8 4.06 -1.43 1.17
N ASP A 9 5.24 -1.20 1.73
CA ASP A 9 6.16 -0.12 1.32
C ASP A 9 7.49 -0.65 0.76
N HIS A 10 7.67 -1.97 0.71
CA HIS A 10 8.80 -2.62 0.05
C HIS A 10 8.49 -4.06 -0.38
N GLY A 11 8.77 -4.38 -1.64
CA GLY A 11 8.82 -5.74 -2.17
C GLY A 11 10.23 -6.34 -2.06
N ALA A 12 10.28 -7.68 -2.00
CA ALA A 12 11.53 -8.43 -1.84
C ALA A 12 12.11 -8.99 -3.16
N SER A 13 11.48 -8.70 -4.30
CA SER A 13 11.82 -9.29 -5.60
C SER A 13 11.89 -8.24 -6.69
N GLY A 14 12.66 -8.56 -7.75
CA GLY A 14 12.88 -7.72 -8.91
C GLY A 14 13.92 -6.62 -8.68
N SER A 15 14.35 -6.02 -9.78
CA SER A 15 15.19 -4.82 -9.81
C SER A 15 14.40 -3.56 -10.15
N GLY A 16 13.18 -3.71 -10.69
CA GLY A 16 12.31 -2.62 -11.07
C GLY A 16 11.48 -2.07 -9.90
N ASP A 17 10.80 -0.96 -10.18
CA ASP A 17 9.99 -0.26 -9.17
C ASP A 17 8.64 -0.93 -8.91
N TRP A 18 8.24 -0.90 -7.64
CA TRP A 18 6.88 -1.25 -7.23
C TRP A 18 5.98 -0.04 -7.32
N PHE A 19 4.76 -0.25 -7.78
CA PHE A 19 3.79 0.82 -7.99
C PHE A 19 2.36 0.38 -7.67
N ALA A 20 1.47 1.34 -7.51
CA ALA A 20 0.03 1.13 -7.44
C ALA A 20 -0.65 1.79 -8.65
N GLU A 21 -1.68 1.14 -9.20
CA GLU A 21 -2.54 1.76 -10.21
C GLU A 21 -3.64 2.58 -9.50
N THR A 22 -3.84 3.83 -9.91
CA THR A 22 -4.91 4.68 -9.37
C THR A 22 -5.69 5.41 -10.47
N GLU A 23 -6.82 6.01 -10.12
CA GLU A 23 -7.60 6.85 -11.05
C GLU A 23 -6.83 8.09 -11.56
N ASP A 24 -5.78 8.51 -10.85
CA ASP A 24 -4.92 9.64 -11.23
C ASP A 24 -3.61 9.21 -11.90
N GLY A 25 -3.44 7.91 -12.16
CA GLY A 25 -2.24 7.31 -12.75
C GLY A 25 -1.47 6.40 -11.78
N GLU A 26 -0.31 5.94 -12.24
CA GLU A 26 0.56 5.08 -11.43
C GLU A 26 1.27 5.87 -10.33
N ILE A 27 1.27 5.32 -9.12
CA ILE A 27 1.99 5.89 -7.98
C ILE A 27 3.19 5.01 -7.66
N GLN A 28 4.39 5.60 -7.62
CA GLN A 28 5.58 4.88 -7.17
C GLN A 28 5.45 4.55 -5.68
N VAL A 29 5.59 3.28 -5.33
CA VAL A 29 5.56 2.80 -3.93
C VAL A 29 6.97 2.53 -3.42
N GLN A 30 7.84 1.99 -4.28
CA GLN A 30 9.22 1.71 -3.95
C GLN A 30 10.11 1.82 -5.19
N GLN A 31 11.20 2.57 -5.06
CA GLN A 31 12.32 2.48 -6.00
C GLN A 31 13.34 1.46 -5.49
N GLN A 32 13.49 0.34 -6.20
CA GLN A 32 14.31 -0.78 -5.72
C GLN A 32 15.81 -0.51 -5.88
N LEU A 33 16.21 0.09 -7.00
CA LEU A 33 17.58 0.50 -7.29
C LEU A 33 17.67 2.02 -7.51
N PRO A 34 17.80 2.84 -6.44
CA PRO A 34 17.82 4.30 -6.55
C PRO A 34 18.92 4.89 -7.45
N GLN A 35 19.98 4.11 -7.71
CA GLN A 35 21.07 4.46 -8.60
C GLN A 35 20.81 4.13 -10.09
N GLU A 36 19.68 3.48 -10.38
CA GLU A 36 19.24 3.11 -11.73
C GLU A 36 17.87 3.74 -12.01
N ASP A 37 17.62 4.08 -13.28
CA ASP A 37 16.35 4.63 -13.73
C ASP A 37 15.50 3.49 -14.34
N LEU A 38 14.89 2.65 -13.49
CA LEU A 38 14.14 1.45 -13.92
C LEU A 38 12.82 1.23 -13.14
N PRO A 39 11.71 1.89 -13.50
CA PRO A 39 11.62 3.04 -14.40
C PRO A 39 12.26 4.30 -13.80
N GLY A 40 12.36 4.34 -12.47
CA GLY A 40 12.99 5.40 -11.69
C GLY A 40 12.00 6.48 -11.28
N TYR A 41 12.37 7.23 -10.23
CA TYR A 41 11.52 8.27 -9.61
C TYR A 41 10.82 9.19 -10.62
N ASN A 42 11.54 9.70 -11.61
CA ASN A 42 10.97 10.67 -12.57
C ASN A 42 9.97 10.07 -13.58
N ALA A 43 9.77 8.75 -13.60
CA ALA A 43 8.77 8.11 -14.43
C ALA A 43 7.35 8.24 -13.83
N TYR A 44 7.25 8.61 -12.55
CA TYR A 44 5.98 8.74 -11.82
C TYR A 44 5.70 10.20 -11.49
N ASP A 45 4.47 10.64 -11.73
CA ASP A 45 4.03 11.98 -11.34
C ASP A 45 3.67 12.06 -9.85
N ILE A 46 3.43 10.91 -9.21
CA ILE A 46 2.97 10.77 -7.83
C ILE A 46 3.80 9.70 -7.12
N HIS A 47 4.17 9.97 -5.87
CA HIS A 47 4.94 9.04 -5.03
C HIS A 47 4.21 8.77 -3.73
N ALA A 48 4.13 7.50 -3.34
CA ALA A 48 3.60 7.12 -2.05
C ALA A 48 4.60 7.55 -0.96
N ILE A 49 4.14 8.30 0.03
CA ILE A 49 4.95 8.63 1.21
C ILE A 49 4.83 7.48 2.21
N ARG A 50 3.60 7.02 2.46
CA ARG A 50 3.25 5.93 3.37
C ARG A 50 1.91 5.31 2.99
N GLY A 51 1.52 4.27 3.72
CA GLY A 51 0.16 3.75 3.73
C GLY A 51 -0.20 3.23 5.11
N VAL A 52 -1.49 2.96 5.30
CA VAL A 52 -2.04 2.32 6.51
C VAL A 52 -3.11 1.32 6.10
N VAL A 53 -3.31 0.30 6.93
CA VAL A 53 -4.33 -0.72 6.68
C VAL A 53 -5.30 -0.77 7.84
N PHE A 54 -6.59 -0.74 7.54
CA PHE A 54 -7.65 -0.87 8.52
C PHE A 54 -8.41 -2.19 8.33
N TYR A 55 -8.81 -2.79 9.44
CA TYR A 55 -9.61 -4.03 9.45
C TYR A 55 -10.38 -4.16 10.76
N ILE A 56 -11.39 -5.03 10.77
CA ILE A 56 -11.96 -5.53 12.03
C ILE A 56 -11.06 -6.64 12.53
N SER A 57 -10.53 -6.50 13.75
CA SER A 57 -9.62 -7.50 14.32
C SER A 57 -10.40 -8.71 14.86
N GLN A 58 -9.92 -9.92 14.60
CA GLN A 58 -10.46 -11.13 15.23
C GLN A 58 -10.13 -11.25 16.72
N SER A 59 -9.17 -10.45 17.21
CA SER A 59 -8.76 -10.36 18.63
C SER A 59 -9.43 -9.19 19.37
N GLU A 60 -10.47 -8.58 18.78
CA GLU A 60 -11.20 -7.41 19.30
C GLU A 60 -10.32 -6.15 19.48
N THR A 61 -9.13 -6.11 18.88
CA THR A 61 -8.24 -4.93 18.89
C THR A 61 -8.91 -3.72 18.22
N VAL A 62 -8.75 -2.54 18.83
CA VAL A 62 -9.26 -1.26 18.31
C VAL A 62 -8.18 -0.19 18.44
N GLY A 63 -8.05 0.66 17.43
CA GLY A 63 -6.97 1.65 17.36
C GLY A 63 -5.72 1.05 16.74
N TYR A 64 -4.55 1.56 17.11
CA TYR A 64 -3.29 1.11 16.53
C TYR A 64 -2.97 -0.34 16.93
N ASP A 65 -2.61 -1.15 15.93
CA ASP A 65 -2.32 -2.56 16.06
C ASP A 65 -0.89 -2.87 15.56
N GLU A 66 -0.04 -3.27 16.50
CA GLU A 66 1.37 -3.61 16.29
C GLU A 66 1.55 -5.10 15.91
N GLU A 67 0.54 -5.95 16.17
CA GLU A 67 0.60 -7.41 15.96
C GLU A 67 0.98 -7.80 14.52
N PRO A 68 0.45 -7.17 13.45
CA PRO A 68 0.85 -7.49 12.07
C PRO A 68 2.36 -7.37 11.86
N LYS A 69 2.96 -6.33 12.45
CA LYS A 69 4.38 -6.04 12.33
C LYS A 69 5.25 -6.96 13.19
N GLU A 70 4.85 -7.17 14.45
CA GLU A 70 5.68 -7.89 15.42
C GLU A 70 5.60 -9.41 15.23
N GLU A 71 4.43 -9.93 14.90
CA GLU A 71 4.16 -11.37 14.85
C GLU A 71 4.10 -11.92 13.42
N HIS A 72 3.81 -11.07 12.44
CA HIS A 72 3.64 -11.45 11.04
C HIS A 72 4.54 -10.66 10.06
N GLY A 73 5.34 -9.71 10.55
CA GLY A 73 6.30 -8.92 9.79
C GLY A 73 7.64 -9.63 9.57
N GLY A 74 7.65 -10.68 8.76
CA GLY A 74 8.89 -11.39 8.37
C GLY A 74 9.56 -10.83 7.12
N ALA A 75 10.90 -10.84 7.03
CA ALA A 75 11.59 -10.67 5.74
C ALA A 75 11.40 -11.96 4.91
N GLY A 76 10.35 -12.01 4.10
CA GLY A 76 9.96 -13.17 3.31
C GLY A 76 8.50 -13.05 2.89
N GLY A 77 8.20 -13.33 1.63
CA GLY A 77 6.94 -13.00 0.94
C GLY A 77 5.66 -13.74 1.39
N GLU A 78 5.51 -14.02 2.69
CA GLU A 78 4.28 -14.55 3.29
C GLU A 78 3.72 -13.59 4.35
N ARG A 79 3.75 -12.27 4.08
CA ARG A 79 3.06 -11.29 4.93
C ARG A 79 1.60 -11.18 4.49
N ASP A 80 0.70 -11.45 5.41
CA ASP A 80 -0.74 -11.33 5.18
C ASP A 80 -1.49 -10.88 6.44
N TYR A 81 -2.60 -10.17 6.24
CA TYR A 81 -3.49 -9.70 7.31
C TYR A 81 -4.55 -10.74 7.72
N GLY A 82 -4.62 -11.90 7.05
CA GLY A 82 -5.65 -12.92 7.28
C GLY A 82 -5.55 -13.61 8.63
N ARG A 83 -4.47 -13.39 9.38
CA ARG A 83 -4.29 -13.86 10.76
C ARG A 83 -4.75 -12.86 11.83
N VAL A 84 -4.97 -11.61 11.47
CA VAL A 84 -5.39 -10.55 12.41
C VAL A 84 -6.79 -10.02 12.07
N ALA A 85 -7.18 -10.09 10.78
CA ALA A 85 -8.46 -9.62 10.30
C ALA A 85 -9.55 -10.68 10.51
N ASP A 86 -10.73 -10.21 10.92
CA ASP A 86 -11.97 -10.97 10.89
C ASP A 86 -12.41 -11.17 9.43
N LEU A 87 -12.59 -12.43 9.04
CA LEU A 87 -12.89 -12.83 7.66
C LEU A 87 -14.26 -12.36 7.17
N ASP A 88 -15.18 -12.00 8.07
CA ASP A 88 -16.52 -11.53 7.72
C ASP A 88 -16.57 -10.04 7.32
N TYR A 89 -15.44 -9.32 7.47
CA TYR A 89 -15.35 -7.88 7.23
C TYR A 89 -14.24 -7.55 6.22
N PRO A 90 -14.37 -6.44 5.47
CA PRO A 90 -13.36 -6.03 4.50
C PRO A 90 -12.08 -5.51 5.16
N ILE A 91 -10.99 -5.57 4.40
CA ILE A 91 -9.75 -4.84 4.64
C ILE A 91 -9.79 -3.54 3.83
N HIS A 92 -9.25 -2.47 4.40
CA HIS A 92 -9.09 -1.18 3.74
C HIS A 92 -7.62 -0.81 3.72
N LYS A 93 -7.01 -0.72 2.53
CA LYS A 93 -5.64 -0.22 2.35
C LYS A 93 -5.69 1.23 1.90
N TYR A 94 -5.09 2.13 2.67
CA TYR A 94 -4.99 3.54 2.34
C TYR A 94 -3.56 3.84 1.89
N LEU A 95 -3.43 4.49 0.74
CA LEU A 95 -2.16 4.94 0.15
C LEU A 95 -2.12 6.47 0.23
N LEU A 96 -1.05 7.00 0.82
CA LEU A 96 -0.86 8.43 1.10
C LEU A 96 0.10 9.03 0.06
N GLY A 97 -0.44 9.67 -0.98
CA GLY A 97 0.34 10.26 -2.07
C GLY A 97 0.95 11.63 -1.72
N ASP A 98 2.12 11.93 -2.26
CA ASP A 98 2.80 13.23 -2.15
C ASP A 98 2.02 14.39 -2.79
N ASN A 99 1.08 14.08 -3.68
CA ASN A 99 0.11 15.04 -4.25
C ASN A 99 -0.98 15.50 -3.25
N GLY A 100 -0.98 14.98 -2.02
CA GLY A 100 -1.96 15.32 -0.98
C GLY A 100 -3.30 14.62 -1.11
N VAL A 101 -3.36 13.56 -1.92
CA VAL A 101 -4.54 12.70 -2.07
C VAL A 101 -4.35 11.40 -1.30
N VAL A 102 -5.38 11.00 -0.58
CA VAL A 102 -5.51 9.64 -0.02
C VAL A 102 -6.24 8.77 -1.03
N TYR A 103 -5.63 7.64 -1.39
CA TYR A 103 -6.25 6.63 -2.22
C TYR A 103 -6.62 5.41 -1.39
N GLU A 104 -7.70 4.71 -1.75
CA GLU A 104 -8.20 3.55 -1.03
C GLU A 104 -8.41 2.34 -1.93
N LEU A 105 -8.08 1.17 -1.38
CA LEU A 105 -8.45 -0.13 -1.91
C LEU A 105 -9.19 -0.90 -0.81
N ILE A 106 -10.42 -1.30 -1.12
CA ILE A 106 -11.29 -2.04 -0.20
C ILE A 106 -11.64 -3.38 -0.86
N GLY A 107 -11.45 -4.45 -0.11
CA GLY A 107 -11.72 -5.80 -0.57
C GLY A 107 -11.94 -6.76 0.59
N SER A 108 -12.46 -7.94 0.31
CA SER A 108 -12.56 -9.00 1.31
C SER A 108 -11.17 -9.50 1.71
N VAL A 109 -11.06 -10.16 2.86
CA VAL A 109 -9.80 -10.77 3.31
C VAL A 109 -9.27 -11.76 2.26
N ASP A 110 -10.13 -12.54 1.63
CA ASP A 110 -9.69 -13.49 0.59
C ASP A 110 -9.13 -12.83 -0.67
N GLU A 111 -9.56 -11.59 -0.98
CA GLU A 111 -9.12 -10.85 -2.16
C GLU A 111 -7.83 -10.06 -1.94
N ILE A 112 -7.64 -9.47 -0.74
CA ILE A 112 -6.56 -8.49 -0.52
C ILE A 112 -5.79 -8.66 0.80
N ARG A 113 -5.78 -9.86 1.39
CA ARG A 113 -5.05 -10.13 2.63
C ARG A 113 -3.54 -10.03 2.48
N ALA A 114 -2.96 -10.36 1.32
CA ALA A 114 -1.52 -10.30 1.16
C ALA A 114 -1.08 -8.85 1.03
N TYR A 115 0.12 -8.54 1.50
CA TYR A 115 0.61 -7.16 1.55
C TYR A 115 0.66 -6.55 0.15
N GLN A 116 1.23 -7.29 -0.79
CA GLN A 116 1.40 -6.89 -2.19
C GLN A 116 0.10 -6.86 -3.01
N ASP A 117 -1.04 -7.34 -2.47
CA ASP A 117 -2.30 -7.30 -3.22
C ASP A 117 -2.69 -5.85 -3.52
N GLY A 118 -2.87 -5.53 -4.80
CA GLY A 118 -3.12 -4.18 -5.30
C GLY A 118 -1.89 -3.46 -5.86
N PHE A 119 -0.70 -4.06 -5.80
CA PHE A 119 0.53 -3.47 -6.32
C PHE A 119 1.07 -4.24 -7.53
N GLY A 120 1.72 -3.51 -8.43
CA GLY A 120 2.44 -4.04 -9.57
C GLY A 120 3.95 -3.87 -9.40
N LEU A 121 4.70 -4.54 -10.28
CA LEU A 121 6.15 -4.50 -10.34
C LEU A 121 6.59 -4.34 -11.80
N TYR A 122 7.41 -3.33 -12.06
CA TYR A 122 8.16 -3.27 -13.31
C TYR A 122 9.28 -4.30 -13.33
N GLY A 123 9.53 -4.87 -14.50
CA GLY A 123 10.63 -5.81 -14.71
C GLY A 123 12.00 -5.14 -14.63
N ASP A 124 13.05 -5.96 -14.72
CA ASP A 124 14.44 -5.53 -14.59
C ASP A 124 14.91 -4.51 -15.64
N ASP A 125 14.14 -4.27 -16.70
CA ASP A 125 14.43 -3.25 -17.71
C ASP A 125 13.66 -1.93 -17.52
N GLY A 126 12.79 -1.87 -16.51
CA GLY A 126 11.94 -0.70 -16.21
C GLY A 126 10.94 -0.35 -17.31
N GLN A 127 10.71 -1.21 -18.31
CA GLN A 127 9.85 -0.93 -19.46
C GLN A 127 8.60 -1.80 -19.46
N GLU A 128 8.75 -3.09 -19.17
CA GLU A 128 7.63 -4.03 -19.12
C GLU A 128 7.22 -4.28 -17.67
N LYS A 129 5.92 -4.46 -17.45
CA LYS A 129 5.39 -4.87 -16.13
C LYS A 129 5.60 -6.37 -15.97
N GLU A 130 6.33 -6.77 -14.94
CA GLU A 130 6.49 -8.18 -14.57
C GLU A 130 5.28 -8.67 -13.76
N ILE A 131 4.74 -7.79 -12.91
CA ILE A 131 3.50 -8.02 -12.16
C ILE A 131 2.55 -6.87 -12.48
N GLU A 132 1.39 -7.21 -13.04
CA GLU A 132 0.29 -6.27 -13.24
C GLU A 132 -0.50 -6.13 -11.93
N PRO A 133 -0.86 -4.91 -11.51
CA PRO A 133 -1.73 -4.72 -10.35
C PRO A 133 -3.12 -5.25 -10.66
N GLU A 134 -3.63 -6.15 -9.82
CA GLU A 134 -4.96 -6.75 -9.99
C GLU A 134 -6.11 -5.78 -9.67
N PHE A 135 -5.81 -4.70 -8.95
CA PHE A 135 -6.77 -3.73 -8.46
C PHE A 135 -6.31 -2.30 -8.74
N THR A 136 -7.30 -1.40 -8.90
CA THR A 136 -7.07 0.04 -9.01
C THR A 136 -7.51 0.70 -7.70
N PHE A 137 -6.61 1.44 -7.06
CA PHE A 137 -6.96 2.28 -5.92
C PHE A 137 -7.79 3.48 -6.40
N LYS A 138 -8.83 3.81 -5.64
CA LYS A 138 -9.70 4.96 -5.92
C LYS A 138 -9.32 6.13 -5.06
N VAL A 139 -9.67 7.35 -5.47
CA VAL A 139 -9.62 8.48 -4.55
C VAL A 139 -10.55 8.19 -3.37
N SER A 140 -10.04 8.27 -2.14
CA SER A 140 -10.85 7.97 -0.96
C SER A 140 -11.95 9.00 -0.75
N ASP A 141 -13.17 8.51 -0.51
CA ASP A 141 -14.33 9.33 -0.12
C ASP A 141 -14.27 9.75 1.37
N ASP A 142 -13.28 9.28 2.13
CA ASP A 142 -13.06 9.65 3.53
C ASP A 142 -12.52 11.08 3.65
N ALA A 143 -13.44 12.03 3.78
CA ALA A 143 -13.12 13.45 3.87
C ALA A 143 -12.19 13.79 5.07
N ASP A 144 -12.30 13.06 6.18
CA ASP A 144 -11.48 13.29 7.37
C ASP A 144 -10.04 12.83 7.12
N ALA A 145 -9.85 11.65 6.49
CA ALA A 145 -8.53 11.17 6.09
C ALA A 145 -7.88 12.10 5.05
N GLN A 146 -8.65 12.56 4.07
CA GLN A 146 -8.19 13.52 3.06
C GLN A 146 -7.74 14.84 3.70
N GLU A 147 -8.51 15.38 4.65
CA GLU A 147 -8.14 16.61 5.35
C GLU A 147 -6.91 16.41 6.24
N ALA A 148 -6.87 15.34 7.03
CA ALA A 148 -5.75 15.03 7.90
C ALA A 148 -4.45 14.89 7.11
N TRP A 149 -4.49 14.20 5.96
CA TRP A 149 -3.31 14.00 5.13
C TRP A 149 -2.75 15.31 4.58
N ARG A 150 -3.60 16.17 4.03
CA ARG A 150 -3.17 17.51 3.57
C ARG A 150 -2.57 18.34 4.70
N GLN A 151 -3.18 18.32 5.88
CA GLN A 151 -2.64 19.03 7.05
C GLN A 151 -1.27 18.48 7.47
N ILE A 152 -1.05 17.17 7.40
CA ILE A 152 0.25 16.56 7.69
C ILE A 152 1.29 17.06 6.70
N LEU A 153 1.00 17.04 5.39
CA LEU A 153 1.93 17.49 4.36
C LEU A 153 2.29 18.97 4.46
N GLU A 154 1.37 19.84 4.84
CA GLU A 154 1.65 21.27 5.04
C GLU A 154 2.67 21.56 6.15
N ASN A 155 2.90 20.60 7.06
CA ASN A 155 3.82 20.73 8.18
C ASN A 155 5.26 20.27 7.88
N TYR A 156 5.55 19.81 6.66
CA TYR A 156 6.86 19.33 6.22
C TYR A 156 7.33 20.05 4.95
#